data_AF-A0A397W0A7-F1
#
_entry.id   AF-A0A397W0A7-F1
#
_cell.length_a   1.000
_cell.length_b   1.000
_cell.length_c   1.000
_cell.angle_alpha   90.00
_cell.angle_beta   90.00
_cell.angle_gamma   90.00
#
_symmetry.space_group_name_H-M   'P 1'
#
loop_
_entity.id
_entity.type
_entity.pdbx_description
1 polymer ?
#
loop_
_entity_poly.entity_id
_entity_poly.type
_entity_poly.pdbx_seq_one_letter_code
_entity_poly.pdbx_strand_id
1 'polypeptide(L)'
;MQLENNEDLKKNKLNIKDAIYYVSESWDAVKDSVIVNCWRKTGILPSVSREKIETAINIQDISSEQQEEDVNDLVIDLTSQDPDPEIEDQLNTYLDLNNLHIITEEKLENSEIIEIVLDEANQRENRDPNDSDEEQPEVPISEGLMDLKKFISFFEQQTNTGFKAEDLKIFRNYLTLIN
;
A
#
# COMPACT_ATOMS: atom_id res chain seq x y z
N MET A 1 3.79 55.84 20.80
CA MET A 1 2.48 55.79 20.12
C MET A 1 2.64 56.42 18.76
N GLN A 2 2.78 55.59 17.73
CA GLN A 2 2.16 55.71 16.41
C GLN A 2 2.46 54.38 15.71
N LEU A 3 1.41 53.56 15.66
CA LEU A 3 1.29 52.35 14.86
C LEU A 3 1.02 52.81 13.43
N GLU A 4 1.79 52.31 12.46
CA GLU A 4 1.51 52.26 11.01
C GLU A 4 2.88 52.05 10.33
N ASN A 5 3.18 50.94 9.65
CA ASN A 5 2.42 50.35 8.57
C ASN A 5 2.50 48.81 8.62
N ASN A 6 1.36 48.18 8.90
CA ASN A 6 1.17 46.73 8.84
C ASN A 6 0.43 46.36 7.53
N GLU A 7 0.74 47.05 6.43
CA GLU A 7 0.06 46.89 5.14
C GLU A 7 0.80 45.98 4.14
N ASP A 8 2.06 45.63 4.38
CA ASP A 8 2.83 44.78 3.46
C ASP A 8 2.61 43.26 3.64
N LEU A 9 1.91 42.84 4.71
CA LEU A 9 1.58 41.42 4.95
C LEU A 9 0.31 40.94 4.21
N LYS A 10 -0.36 41.81 3.43
CA LYS A 10 -1.59 41.48 2.69
C LYS A 10 -1.40 41.22 1.19
N LYS A 11 -0.17 41.18 0.69
CA LYS A 11 0.11 40.79 -0.71
C LYS A 11 0.63 39.36 -0.75
N ASN A 12 -0.07 38.51 -1.50
CA ASN A 12 0.20 37.09 -1.78
C ASN A 12 -0.42 36.07 -0.80
N LYS A 13 -1.72 36.20 -0.51
CA LYS A 13 -2.47 35.02 -0.06
C LYS A 13 -2.68 34.12 -1.29
N LEU A 14 -1.85 33.07 -1.42
CA LEU A 14 -1.98 32.04 -2.45
C LEU A 14 -3.41 31.51 -2.41
N ASN A 15 -4.17 31.67 -3.50
CA ASN A 15 -5.50 31.09 -3.60
C ASN A 15 -5.39 29.64 -4.10
N ILE A 16 -6.47 28.85 -3.98
CA ILE A 16 -6.43 27.42 -4.35
C ILE A 16 -6.13 27.20 -5.84
N LYS A 17 -6.58 28.10 -6.72
CA LYS A 17 -6.28 28.06 -8.15
C LYS A 17 -4.79 28.29 -8.39
N ASP A 18 -4.19 29.29 -7.74
CA ASP A 18 -2.77 29.59 -7.84
C ASP A 18 -1.91 28.43 -7.30
N ALA A 19 -2.36 27.77 -6.22
CA ALA A 19 -1.70 26.59 -5.67
C ALA A 19 -1.72 25.41 -6.65
N ILE A 20 -2.84 25.16 -7.32
CA ILE A 20 -2.97 24.10 -8.32
C ILE A 20 -2.03 24.35 -9.50
N TYR A 21 -2.02 25.57 -10.05
CA TYR A 21 -1.09 25.91 -11.13
C TYR A 21 0.36 25.80 -10.70
N TYR A 22 0.69 26.27 -9.50
CA TYR A 22 2.04 26.17 -8.97
C TYR A 22 2.51 24.72 -8.85
N VAL A 23 1.66 23.82 -8.35
CA VAL A 23 1.98 22.38 -8.26
C VAL A 23 2.15 21.77 -9.65
N SER A 24 1.27 22.09 -10.59
CA SER A 24 1.36 21.61 -11.98
C SER A 24 2.67 22.04 -12.64
N GLU A 25 2.99 23.34 -12.60
CA GLU A 25 4.22 23.89 -13.19
C GLU A 25 5.47 23.33 -12.50
N SER A 26 5.42 23.16 -11.17
CA SER A 26 6.51 22.56 -10.41
C SER A 26 6.74 21.11 -10.81
N TRP A 27 5.65 20.35 -11.05
CA TRP A 27 5.73 18.98 -11.51
C TRP A 27 6.32 18.88 -12.92
N ASP A 28 5.86 19.71 -13.86
CA ASP A 28 6.39 19.75 -15.23
C ASP A 28 7.86 20.19 -15.29
N ALA A 29 8.32 20.97 -14.31
CA ALA A 29 9.72 21.36 -14.19
C ALA A 29 10.63 20.25 -13.63
N VAL A 30 10.07 19.16 -13.10
CA VAL A 30 10.87 18.02 -12.61
C VAL A 30 11.49 17.30 -13.80
N LYS A 31 12.82 17.23 -13.82
CA LYS A 31 13.56 16.48 -14.83
C LYS A 31 13.53 14.98 -14.54
N ASP A 32 13.47 14.15 -15.57
CA ASP A 32 13.58 12.68 -15.47
C ASP A 32 14.78 12.23 -14.62
N SER A 33 15.92 12.93 -14.74
CA SER A 33 17.11 12.65 -13.94
C SER A 33 16.86 12.76 -12.43
N VAL A 34 16.00 13.68 -12.00
CA VAL A 34 15.63 13.84 -10.59
C VAL A 34 14.81 12.65 -10.13
N ILE A 35 13.83 12.23 -10.92
CA ILE A 35 13.01 11.04 -10.65
C ILE A 35 13.92 9.81 -10.54
N VAL A 36 14.74 9.56 -11.56
CA VAL A 36 15.68 8.44 -11.59
C VAL A 36 16.63 8.45 -10.39
N ASN A 37 17.14 9.62 -10.00
CA ASN A 37 18.01 9.73 -8.84
C ASN A 37 17.28 9.48 -7.53
N CYS A 38 16.04 9.95 -7.37
CA CYS A 38 15.21 9.68 -6.21
C CYS A 38 14.96 8.19 -6.05
N TRP A 39 14.54 7.52 -7.12
CA TRP A 39 14.29 6.08 -7.11
C TRP A 39 15.56 5.26 -6.83
N ARG A 40 16.71 5.71 -7.34
CA ARG A 40 18.01 5.09 -7.01
C ARG A 40 18.39 5.28 -5.55
N LYS A 41 18.13 6.47 -4.99
CA LYS A 41 18.47 6.80 -3.59
C LYS A 41 17.58 6.06 -2.59
N THR A 42 16.30 5.87 -2.91
CA THR A 42 15.38 5.06 -2.10
C THR A 42 15.58 3.55 -2.28
N GLY A 43 16.43 3.15 -3.23
CA GLY A 43 16.70 1.74 -3.54
C GLY A 43 15.60 1.06 -4.35
N ILE A 44 14.57 1.79 -4.78
CA ILE A 44 13.47 1.24 -5.61
C ILE A 44 13.99 0.94 -7.02
N LEU A 45 14.83 1.82 -7.58
CA LEU A 45 15.52 1.53 -8.84
C LEU A 45 16.81 0.76 -8.53
N PRO A 46 16.89 -0.54 -8.87
CA PRO A 46 18.06 -1.35 -8.57
C PRO A 46 19.31 -0.80 -9.26
N SER A 47 20.46 -0.91 -8.61
CA SER A 47 21.75 -0.44 -9.16
C SER A 47 22.33 -1.37 -10.22
N VAL A 48 21.59 -2.38 -10.66
CA VAL A 48 22.02 -3.38 -11.64
C VAL A 48 21.93 -2.85 -13.07
N SER A 49 22.80 -3.36 -13.94
CA SER A 49 22.80 -2.97 -15.36
C SER A 49 21.47 -3.33 -16.02
N ARG A 50 21.08 -2.53 -17.02
CA ARG A 50 19.86 -2.77 -17.81
C ARG A 50 19.79 -4.21 -18.34
N GLU A 51 20.92 -4.74 -18.80
CA GLU A 51 21.06 -6.13 -19.26
C GLU A 51 20.67 -7.17 -18.20
N LYS A 52 21.02 -6.93 -16.92
CA LYS A 52 20.64 -7.82 -15.81
C LYS A 52 19.17 -7.71 -15.47
N ILE A 53 18.59 -6.52 -15.59
CA ILE A 53 17.16 -6.28 -15.38
C ILE A 53 16.36 -6.99 -16.49
N GLU A 54 16.75 -6.81 -17.76
CA GLU A 54 16.11 -7.48 -18.90
C GLU A 54 16.24 -9.00 -18.82
N THR A 55 17.40 -9.50 -18.39
CA THR A 55 17.58 -10.95 -18.17
C THR A 55 16.69 -11.46 -17.03
N ALA A 56 16.57 -10.71 -15.93
CA ALA A 56 15.71 -11.10 -14.82
C ALA A 56 14.22 -11.05 -15.19
N ILE A 57 13.80 -10.06 -15.96
CA ILE A 57 12.43 -9.97 -16.50
C ILE A 57 12.16 -11.15 -17.42
N ASN A 58 13.04 -11.45 -18.39
CA ASN A 58 12.86 -12.61 -19.26
C ASN A 58 12.81 -13.93 -18.50
N ILE A 59 13.65 -14.11 -17.46
CA ILE A 59 13.60 -15.32 -16.61
C ILE A 59 12.28 -15.40 -15.84
N GLN A 60 11.78 -14.26 -15.36
CA GLN A 60 10.52 -14.19 -14.64
C GLN A 60 9.33 -14.47 -15.59
N ASP A 61 9.32 -13.90 -16.79
CA ASP A 61 8.29 -14.13 -17.80
C ASP A 61 8.25 -15.60 -18.21
N ILE A 62 9.41 -16.22 -18.49
CA ILE A 62 9.49 -17.66 -18.77
C ILE A 62 9.01 -18.50 -17.58
N SER A 63 9.34 -18.10 -16.34
CA SER A 63 8.88 -18.81 -15.13
C SER A 63 7.37 -18.65 -14.90
N SER A 64 6.79 -17.52 -15.28
CA SER A 64 5.36 -17.24 -15.17
C SER A 64 4.58 -17.99 -16.25
N GLU A 65 5.06 -17.99 -17.50
CA GLU A 65 4.48 -18.79 -18.59
C GLU A 65 4.49 -20.28 -18.24
N GLN A 66 5.58 -20.80 -17.67
CA GLN A 66 5.66 -22.20 -17.23
C GLN A 66 4.72 -22.49 -16.06
N GLN A 67 4.57 -21.56 -15.11
CA GLN A 67 3.60 -21.70 -14.01
C GLN A 67 2.15 -21.71 -14.50
N GLU A 68 1.82 -20.88 -15.49
CA GLU A 68 0.48 -20.88 -16.10
C GLU A 68 0.21 -22.20 -16.83
N GLU A 69 1.20 -22.74 -17.54
CA GLU A 69 1.11 -24.05 -18.19
C GLU A 69 0.91 -25.18 -17.16
N ASP A 70 1.69 -25.19 -16.07
CA ASP A 70 1.58 -26.17 -14.99
C ASP A 70 0.22 -26.10 -14.25
N VAL A 71 -0.33 -24.88 -14.07
CA VAL A 71 -1.66 -24.68 -13.46
C VAL A 71 -2.76 -25.16 -14.39
N ASN A 72 -2.66 -24.88 -15.69
CA ASN A 72 -3.62 -25.36 -16.68
C ASN A 72 -3.63 -26.89 -16.77
N ASP A 73 -2.46 -27.53 -16.74
CA ASP A 73 -2.34 -28.98 -16.70
C ASP A 73 -2.97 -29.59 -15.43
N LEU A 74 -2.78 -28.94 -14.27
CA LEU A 74 -3.41 -29.35 -13.01
C LEU A 74 -4.94 -29.21 -13.06
N VAL A 75 -5.45 -28.13 -13.65
CA VAL A 75 -6.90 -27.90 -13.83
C VAL A 75 -7.50 -28.96 -14.77
N ILE A 76 -6.79 -29.32 -15.85
CA ILE A 76 -7.21 -30.39 -16.77
C ILE A 76 -7.23 -31.74 -16.05
N ASP A 77 -6.23 -32.06 -15.23
CA ASP A 77 -6.18 -33.33 -14.48
C ASP A 77 -7.32 -33.43 -13.45
N LEU A 78 -7.61 -32.32 -12.75
CA LEU A 78 -8.69 -32.24 -11.77
C LEU A 78 -10.09 -32.31 -12.42
N THR A 79 -10.27 -31.76 -13.61
CA THR A 79 -11.56 -31.77 -14.33
C THR A 79 -11.76 -33.02 -15.19
N SER A 80 -10.70 -33.76 -15.51
CA SER A 80 -10.77 -35.04 -16.23
C SER A 80 -11.24 -36.21 -15.34
N GLN A 81 -11.17 -36.05 -14.02
CA GLN A 81 -11.68 -37.01 -13.04
C GLN A 81 -13.06 -36.57 -12.59
N ASP A 82 -14.13 -36.93 -13.32
CA ASP A 82 -15.57 -36.70 -13.02
C ASP A 82 -15.80 -35.97 -11.68
N PRO A 83 -15.52 -34.64 -11.63
CA PRO A 83 -15.28 -33.97 -10.37
C PRO A 83 -16.58 -33.89 -9.59
N ASP A 84 -16.47 -33.83 -8.26
CA ASP A 84 -17.65 -33.54 -7.44
C ASP A 84 -18.27 -32.23 -7.97
N PRO A 85 -19.57 -32.22 -8.33
CA PRO A 85 -20.21 -31.04 -8.90
C PRO A 85 -20.08 -29.78 -8.03
N GLU A 86 -19.85 -29.94 -6.71
CA GLU A 86 -19.56 -28.82 -5.82
C GLU A 86 -18.16 -28.22 -6.04
N ILE A 87 -17.16 -29.06 -6.39
CA ILE A 87 -15.80 -28.63 -6.69
C ILE A 87 -15.74 -27.98 -8.08
N GLU A 88 -16.46 -28.53 -9.06
CA GLU A 88 -16.56 -27.97 -10.41
C GLU A 88 -17.18 -26.56 -10.39
N ASP A 89 -18.27 -26.38 -9.63
CA ASP A 89 -18.94 -25.07 -9.47
C ASP A 89 -18.04 -24.03 -8.78
N GLN A 90 -17.29 -24.44 -7.74
CA GLN A 90 -16.33 -23.56 -7.07
C GLN A 90 -15.15 -23.17 -7.97
N LEU A 91 -14.62 -24.12 -8.75
CA LEU A 91 -13.50 -23.88 -9.65
C LEU A 91 -13.90 -22.92 -10.77
N ASN A 92 -15.07 -23.15 -11.39
CA ASN A 92 -15.62 -22.29 -12.42
C ASN A 92 -15.91 -20.88 -11.88
N THR A 93 -16.45 -20.77 -10.66
CA THR A 93 -16.65 -19.46 -9.99
C THR A 93 -15.33 -18.71 -9.84
N TYR A 94 -14.25 -19.40 -9.44
CA TYR A 94 -12.94 -18.77 -9.24
C TYR A 94 -12.29 -18.35 -10.58
N LEU A 95 -12.45 -19.16 -11.62
CA LEU A 95 -12.00 -18.84 -12.98
C LEU A 95 -12.77 -17.65 -13.58
N ASP A 96 -14.08 -17.56 -13.33
CA ASP A 96 -14.92 -16.44 -13.75
C ASP A 96 -14.56 -15.14 -13.02
N LEU A 97 -14.14 -15.21 -11.75
CA LEU A 97 -13.63 -14.05 -11.01
C LEU A 97 -12.30 -13.52 -11.59
N ASN A 98 -11.41 -14.40 -12.07
CA ASN A 98 -10.19 -14.00 -12.76
C ASN A 98 -10.46 -13.39 -14.14
N ASN A 99 -11.52 -13.83 -14.82
CA ASN A 99 -12.00 -13.25 -16.08
C ASN A 99 -12.87 -12.00 -15.88
N LEU A 100 -13.23 -11.66 -14.65
CA LEU A 100 -13.92 -10.43 -14.35
C LEU A 100 -12.96 -9.28 -14.63
N HIS A 101 -13.18 -8.60 -15.76
CA HIS A 101 -12.59 -7.30 -16.00
C HIS A 101 -12.95 -6.44 -14.79
N ILE A 102 -11.98 -6.18 -13.91
CA ILE A 102 -12.15 -5.26 -12.80
C ILE A 102 -12.47 -3.94 -13.47
N ILE A 103 -13.75 -3.58 -13.48
CA ILE A 103 -14.19 -2.25 -13.87
C ILE A 103 -13.55 -1.36 -12.81
N THR A 104 -12.39 -0.79 -13.14
CA THR A 104 -11.85 0.35 -12.39
C THR A 104 -13.00 1.33 -12.27
N GLU A 105 -13.35 1.68 -11.03
CA GLU A 105 -14.50 2.50 -10.68
C GLU A 105 -14.80 3.52 -11.77
N GLU A 106 -16.03 3.50 -12.27
CA GLU A 106 -16.52 4.45 -13.27
C GLU A 106 -16.08 5.86 -12.86
N LYS A 107 -15.43 6.56 -13.79
CA LYS A 107 -14.86 7.88 -13.50
C LYS A 107 -15.98 8.80 -13.05
N LEU A 108 -15.96 9.21 -11.78
CA LEU A 108 -16.94 10.13 -11.22
C LEU A 108 -17.00 11.42 -12.06
N GLU A 109 -18.22 11.81 -12.42
CA GLU A 109 -18.48 13.08 -13.08
C GLU A 109 -18.31 14.24 -12.08
N ASN A 110 -17.98 15.43 -12.59
CA ASN A 110 -17.69 16.59 -11.73
C ASN A 110 -18.83 16.91 -10.75
N SER A 111 -20.09 16.66 -11.13
CA SER A 111 -21.24 16.84 -10.25
C SER A 111 -21.24 15.90 -9.05
N GLU A 112 -20.85 14.64 -9.26
CA GLU A 112 -20.79 13.61 -8.21
C GLU A 112 -19.63 13.90 -7.26
N ILE A 113 -18.49 14.35 -7.80
CA ILE A 113 -17.35 14.81 -7.00
C ILE A 113 -17.75 15.99 -6.12
N ILE A 114 -18.47 16.98 -6.67
CA ILE A 114 -18.94 18.14 -5.92
C ILE A 114 -19.91 17.72 -4.82
N GLU A 115 -20.82 16.79 -5.10
CA GLU A 115 -21.79 16.28 -4.12
C GLU A 115 -21.08 15.60 -2.94
N ILE A 116 -20.12 14.71 -3.21
CA ILE A 116 -19.34 14.03 -2.17
C ILE A 116 -18.60 15.03 -1.28
N VAL A 117 -17.97 16.05 -1.87
CA VAL A 117 -17.21 17.07 -1.13
C VAL A 117 -18.13 17.94 -0.27
N LEU A 118 -19.31 18.29 -0.78
CA LEU A 118 -20.30 19.07 -0.03
C LEU A 118 -20.90 18.25 1.12
N ASP A 119 -21.21 16.99 0.88
CA ASP A 119 -21.70 16.08 1.92
C ASP A 119 -20.67 15.85 3.02
N GLU A 120 -19.40 15.66 2.66
CA GLU A 120 -18.32 15.53 3.65
C GLU A 120 -18.15 16.80 4.49
N ALA A 121 -18.23 17.98 3.86
CA ALA A 121 -18.18 19.26 4.56
C ALA A 121 -19.36 19.44 5.54
N ASN A 122 -20.57 19.07 5.11
CA ASN A 122 -21.78 19.12 5.93
C ASN A 122 -21.75 18.10 7.07
N GLN A 123 -21.19 16.91 6.86
CA GLN A 123 -21.01 15.90 7.88
C GLN A 123 -19.99 16.36 8.93
N ARG A 124 -18.89 17.00 8.52
CA ARG A 124 -17.89 17.58 9.44
C ARG A 124 -18.45 18.74 10.28
N GLU A 125 -19.37 19.54 9.74
CA GLU A 125 -20.04 20.62 10.47
C GLU A 125 -21.08 20.10 11.48
N ASN A 126 -21.64 18.91 11.26
CA ASN A 126 -22.61 18.25 12.13
C ASN A 126 -22.03 17.08 12.95
N ARG A 127 -20.70 16.88 12.96
CA ARG A 127 -20.07 15.88 13.84
C ARG A 127 -20.31 16.27 15.30
N ASP A 128 -20.89 15.36 16.06
CA ASP A 128 -20.86 15.42 17.51
C ASP A 128 -19.37 15.51 17.93
N PRO A 129 -18.94 16.49 18.73
CA PRO A 129 -17.57 16.56 19.22
C PRO A 129 -17.14 15.33 20.04
N ASN A 130 -18.07 14.43 20.39
CA ASN A 130 -17.79 13.12 21.00
C ASN A 130 -17.70 11.96 20.00
N ASP A 131 -17.93 12.17 18.71
CA ASP A 131 -17.69 11.15 17.68
C ASP A 131 -16.18 11.13 17.36
N SER A 132 -15.41 10.76 18.38
CA SER A 132 -14.04 10.31 18.23
C SER A 132 -14.11 9.00 17.46
N ASP A 133 -13.45 8.96 16.29
CA ASP A 133 -13.00 7.69 15.69
C ASP A 133 -12.57 6.79 16.85
N GLU A 134 -13.25 5.65 17.04
CA GLU A 134 -13.06 4.77 18.20
C GLU A 134 -11.56 4.62 18.45
N GLU A 135 -11.10 5.29 19.51
CA GLU A 135 -9.70 5.31 19.88
C GLU A 135 -9.37 3.84 20.15
N GLN A 136 -8.48 3.25 19.33
CA GLN A 136 -8.09 1.86 19.48
C GLN A 136 -7.77 1.62 20.95
N PRO A 137 -8.31 0.56 21.58
CA PRO A 137 -8.14 0.36 23.01
C PRO A 137 -6.65 0.42 23.35
N GLU A 138 -6.28 1.35 24.24
CA GLU A 138 -4.90 1.50 24.68
C GLU A 138 -4.44 0.18 25.30
N VAL A 139 -3.64 -0.59 24.55
CA VAL A 139 -3.07 -1.83 25.07
C VAL A 139 -2.04 -1.43 26.13
N PRO A 140 -2.18 -1.92 27.39
CA PRO A 140 -1.21 -1.61 28.42
C PRO A 140 0.16 -2.13 28.01
N ILE A 141 1.22 -1.37 28.32
CA ILE A 141 2.61 -1.69 27.95
C ILE A 141 2.99 -3.12 28.38
N SER A 142 2.48 -3.59 29.52
CA SER A 142 2.70 -4.96 30.01
C SER A 142 2.11 -6.03 29.08
N GLU A 143 0.95 -5.78 28.47
CA GLU A 143 0.32 -6.69 27.52
C GLU A 143 1.08 -6.72 26.20
N GLY A 144 1.44 -5.55 25.67
CA GLY A 144 2.31 -5.46 24.48
C GLY A 144 3.66 -6.18 24.66
N LEU A 145 4.24 -6.13 25.87
CA LEU A 145 5.47 -6.87 26.19
C LEU A 145 5.26 -8.38 26.29
N MET A 146 4.13 -8.83 26.84
CA MET A 146 3.79 -10.26 26.89
C MET A 146 3.58 -10.81 25.49
N ASP A 147 2.91 -10.07 24.62
CA ASP A 147 2.69 -10.46 23.23
C ASP A 147 3.99 -10.45 22.42
N LEU A 148 4.86 -9.46 22.62
CA LEU A 148 6.20 -9.46 22.02
C LEU A 148 7.01 -10.67 22.45
N LYS A 149 6.94 -11.05 23.73
CA LYS A 149 7.60 -12.26 24.24
C LYS A 149 7.03 -13.53 23.62
N LYS A 150 5.71 -13.59 23.44
CA LYS A 150 5.02 -14.72 22.77
C LYS A 150 5.42 -14.82 21.31
N PHE A 151 5.49 -13.69 20.61
CA PHE A 151 5.95 -13.57 19.23
C PHE A 151 7.38 -14.10 19.06
N ILE A 152 8.33 -13.59 19.87
CA ILE A 152 9.72 -14.05 19.84
C ILE A 152 9.81 -15.56 20.09
N SER A 153 9.10 -16.06 21.10
CA SER A 153 9.12 -17.49 21.45
C SER A 153 8.56 -18.38 20.34
N PHE A 154 7.52 -17.94 19.63
CA PHE A 154 6.95 -18.67 18.49
C PHE A 154 7.97 -18.81 17.36
N PHE A 155 8.64 -17.71 16.99
CA PHE A 155 9.61 -17.73 15.90
C PHE A 155 10.90 -18.49 16.25
N GLU A 156 11.31 -18.52 17.52
CA GLU A 156 12.45 -19.33 17.97
C GLU A 156 12.18 -20.85 17.90
N GLN A 157 10.92 -21.27 18.01
CA GLN A 157 10.53 -22.68 17.94
C GLN A 157 10.37 -23.19 16.49
N GLN A 158 10.34 -22.29 15.51
CA GLN A 158 10.20 -22.64 14.11
C GLN A 158 11.51 -23.23 13.58
N THR A 159 11.44 -24.34 12.85
CA THR A 159 12.58 -24.94 12.12
C THR A 159 12.70 -24.39 10.68
N ASN A 160 11.98 -23.33 10.37
CA ASN A 160 11.90 -22.74 9.04
C ASN A 160 13.25 -22.12 8.65
N THR A 161 13.83 -22.58 7.54
CA THR A 161 15.12 -22.11 7.02
C THR A 161 15.07 -20.71 6.41
N GLY A 162 13.88 -20.18 6.12
CA GLY A 162 13.65 -18.85 5.56
C GLY A 162 13.70 -17.72 6.59
N PHE A 163 13.62 -18.03 7.89
CA PHE A 163 13.65 -17.05 8.96
C PHE A 163 14.85 -17.28 9.88
N LYS A 164 15.71 -16.28 10.04
CA LYS A 164 16.87 -16.39 10.92
C LYS A 164 16.48 -15.88 12.30
N ALA A 165 16.61 -16.73 13.32
CA ALA A 165 16.41 -16.32 14.72
C ALA A 165 17.32 -15.16 15.16
N GLU A 166 18.39 -14.89 14.41
CA GLU A 166 19.26 -13.72 14.59
C GLU A 166 18.54 -12.38 14.37
N ASP A 167 17.52 -12.36 13.51
CA ASP A 167 16.72 -11.16 13.22
C ASP A 167 15.87 -10.76 14.44
N LEU A 168 15.61 -11.70 15.36
CA LEU A 168 14.89 -11.42 16.60
C LEU A 168 15.73 -10.68 17.65
N LYS A 169 17.06 -10.55 17.46
CA LYS A 169 17.94 -9.84 18.40
C LYS A 169 17.51 -8.39 18.62
N ILE A 170 16.97 -7.73 17.59
CA ILE A 170 16.49 -6.35 17.71
C ILE A 170 15.32 -6.24 18.69
N PHE A 171 14.40 -7.21 18.69
CA PHE A 171 13.25 -7.26 19.57
C PHE A 171 13.63 -7.57 21.02
N ARG A 172 14.67 -8.38 21.23
CA ARG A 172 15.21 -8.65 22.57
C ARG A 172 15.76 -7.41 23.26
N ASN A 173 16.35 -6.47 22.50
CA ASN A 173 16.85 -5.21 23.08
C ASN A 173 15.70 -4.40 23.71
N TYR A 174 14.52 -4.39 23.08
CA TYR A 174 13.34 -3.70 23.62
C TYR A 174 12.81 -4.36 24.90
N LEU A 175 12.92 -5.68 25.02
CA LEU A 175 12.61 -6.38 26.29
C LEU A 175 13.59 -6.03 27.42
N THR A 176 14.85 -5.72 27.10
CA THR A 176 15.87 -5.34 28.12
C THR A 176 15.82 -3.88 28.53
N LEU A 177 15.23 -3.00 27.71
CA LEU A 177 15.13 -1.56 27.96
C LEU A 177 14.03 -1.19 28.98
N ILE A 178 13.13 -2.13 29.30
CA ILE A 178 11.93 -1.89 30.13
C ILE A 178 11.96 -2.70 31.44
N ASN A 179 13.05 -3.43 31.71
CA ASN A 179 13.30 -4.15 32.97
C ASN A 179 14.22 -3.37 33.92
#